data_AF-A0A101XH56-F1
#
_entry.id   AF-A0A101XH56-F1
#
_cell.length_a   1.000
_cell.length_b   1.000
_cell.length_c   1.000
_cell.angle_alpha   90.00
_cell.angle_beta   90.00
_cell.angle_gamma   90.00
#
_symmetry.space_group_name_H-M   'P 1'
#
loop_
_entity.id
_entity.type
_entity.pdbx_description
1 polymer ?
#
loop_
_entity_poly.entity_id
_entity_poly.type
_entity_poly.pdbx_seq_one_letter_code
_entity_poly.pdbx_strand_id
1 'polypeptide(L)'
;MSVYGSGRQLEPAAEFINYTLQRAEEEGDDVYEIAKKIIDEGKARGSLALKDFVKEVEVDGRRHVVKVIDGGAIEEEQDDKTLLRIRITAEVDGIRRECAITFGKYGDDNETRGFAYARADAPGGREADAERFSAPVEALTDKKPRVYRMKNGNIMIECGSEHLEGFKRFAELADAIERWLEETG
;
A
#
# COMPACT_ATOMS: atom_id res chain seq x y z
N MET A 1 -33.26 -25.47 38.12
CA MET A 1 -32.01 -24.70 38.19
C MET A 1 -31.70 -24.22 36.78
N SER A 2 -31.89 -22.94 36.52
CA SER A 2 -31.58 -22.33 35.24
C SER A 2 -30.10 -21.95 35.25
N VAL A 3 -29.31 -22.61 34.42
CA VAL A 3 -27.89 -22.29 34.26
C VAL A 3 -27.81 -20.96 33.51
N TYR A 4 -27.27 -19.97 34.21
CA TYR A 4 -26.85 -18.68 33.70
C TYR A 4 -25.94 -18.85 32.47
N GLY A 5 -26.42 -18.47 31.29
CA GLY A 5 -25.57 -18.26 30.11
C GLY A 5 -25.04 -16.83 30.11
N SER A 6 -24.09 -16.51 30.99
CA SER A 6 -23.44 -15.20 31.02
C SER A 6 -22.06 -15.25 30.38
N GLY A 7 -21.88 -14.45 29.34
CA GLY A 7 -20.64 -13.75 29.06
C GLY A 7 -19.49 -14.56 28.46
N ARG A 8 -19.25 -14.34 27.17
CA ARG A 8 -17.92 -14.13 26.54
C ARG A 8 -18.06 -14.29 25.02
N GLN A 9 -18.44 -13.20 24.35
CA GLN A 9 -18.43 -13.14 22.88
C GLN A 9 -17.22 -12.34 22.34
N LEU A 10 -16.15 -12.17 23.13
CA LEU A 10 -14.96 -11.39 22.75
C LEU A 10 -13.61 -12.11 22.88
N GLU A 11 -13.54 -13.33 23.46
CA GLU A 11 -12.33 -14.18 23.50
C GLU A 11 -12.01 -15.07 22.26
N PRO A 12 -12.90 -15.34 21.28
CA PRO A 12 -12.64 -16.38 20.26
C PRO A 12 -11.50 -16.11 19.28
N ALA A 13 -11.23 -14.85 18.90
CA ALA A 13 -10.35 -14.55 17.78
C ALA A 13 -8.86 -14.78 18.11
N ALA A 14 -8.42 -14.40 19.32
CA ALA A 14 -7.05 -14.62 19.76
C ALA A 14 -6.77 -16.11 20.01
N GLU A 15 -7.74 -16.83 20.60
CA GLU A 15 -7.65 -18.26 20.82
C GLU A 15 -7.59 -19.03 19.48
N PHE A 16 -8.41 -18.63 18.51
CA PHE A 16 -8.39 -19.17 17.16
C PHE A 16 -7.04 -18.94 16.46
N ILE A 17 -6.48 -17.73 16.54
CA ILE A 17 -5.16 -17.41 15.97
C ILE A 17 -4.06 -18.27 16.60
N ASN A 18 -4.04 -18.40 17.92
CA ASN A 18 -3.06 -19.22 18.62
C ASN A 18 -3.20 -20.71 18.25
N TYR A 19 -4.43 -21.20 18.15
CA TYR A 19 -4.71 -22.57 17.72
C TYR A 19 -4.23 -22.83 16.28
N THR A 20 -4.45 -21.89 15.35
CA THR A 20 -3.96 -22.00 13.97
C THR A 20 -2.43 -22.03 13.91
N LEU A 21 -1.75 -21.15 14.66
CA LEU A 21 -0.28 -21.12 14.71
C LEU A 21 0.29 -22.41 15.33
N GLN A 22 -0.31 -22.90 16.41
CA GLN A 22 0.09 -24.16 17.02
C GLN A 22 -0.04 -25.32 16.02
N ARG A 23 -1.14 -25.38 15.26
CA ARG A 23 -1.33 -26.41 14.22
C ARG A 23 -0.31 -26.31 13.10
N ALA A 24 0.06 -25.09 12.72
CA ALA A 24 1.07 -24.87 11.69
C ALA A 24 2.47 -25.27 12.17
N GLU A 25 2.80 -25.03 13.44
CA GLU A 25 4.06 -25.49 14.08
C GLU A 25 4.14 -27.02 14.14
N GLU A 26 3.03 -27.70 14.45
CA GLU A 26 2.95 -29.17 14.43
C GLU A 26 3.17 -29.78 13.03
N GLU A 27 2.78 -29.07 11.96
CA GLU A 27 2.94 -29.50 10.57
C GLU A 27 4.35 -29.20 10.02
N GLY A 28 5.02 -28.18 10.58
CA GLY A 28 6.43 -27.87 10.33
C GLY A 28 6.72 -26.38 10.22
N ASP A 29 7.99 -26.01 10.44
CA ASP A 29 8.45 -24.61 10.48
C ASP A 29 8.06 -23.80 9.23
N ASP A 30 8.11 -24.39 8.03
CA ASP A 30 7.71 -23.71 6.79
C ASP A 30 6.23 -23.30 6.80
N VAL A 31 5.36 -24.18 7.32
CA VAL A 31 3.90 -23.93 7.41
C VAL A 31 3.61 -22.90 8.50
N TYR A 32 4.31 -22.99 9.64
CA TYR A 32 4.25 -22.01 10.72
C TYR A 32 4.59 -20.60 10.24
N GLU A 33 5.71 -20.43 9.53
CA GLU A 33 6.14 -19.13 9.04
C GLU A 33 5.14 -18.53 8.03
N ILE A 34 4.55 -19.36 7.16
CA ILE A 34 3.49 -18.92 6.25
C ILE A 34 2.25 -18.46 7.04
N ALA A 35 1.77 -19.28 7.97
CA ALA A 35 0.57 -18.97 8.75
C ALA A 35 0.76 -17.69 9.58
N LYS A 36 1.92 -17.55 10.22
CA LYS A 36 2.31 -16.36 10.98
C LYS A 36 2.33 -15.11 10.11
N LYS A 37 2.93 -15.19 8.93
CA LYS A 37 2.96 -14.07 7.99
C LYS A 37 1.55 -13.64 7.56
N ILE A 38 0.67 -14.58 7.23
CA ILE A 38 -0.72 -14.29 6.86
C ILE A 38 -1.47 -13.60 8.02
N ILE A 39 -1.29 -14.10 9.24
CA ILE A 39 -1.92 -13.53 10.43
C ILE A 39 -1.39 -12.11 10.70
N ASP A 40 -0.08 -11.90 10.60
CA ASP A 40 0.53 -10.59 10.84
C ASP A 40 0.17 -9.58 9.75
N GLU A 41 0.12 -10.01 8.47
CA GLU A 41 -0.41 -9.21 7.36
C GLU A 41 -1.88 -8.84 7.60
N GLY A 42 -2.71 -9.80 8.00
CA GLY A 42 -4.12 -9.58 8.32
C GLY A 42 -4.33 -8.62 9.48
N LYS A 43 -3.51 -8.69 10.53
CA LYS A 43 -3.54 -7.74 11.66
C LYS A 43 -3.09 -6.33 11.27
N ALA A 44 -2.13 -6.22 10.36
CA ALA A 44 -1.61 -4.92 9.92
C ALA A 44 -2.56 -4.21 8.96
N ARG A 45 -3.39 -4.95 8.23
CA ARG A 45 -4.34 -4.43 7.26
C ARG A 45 -5.31 -3.42 7.89
N GLY A 46 -5.42 -2.23 7.28
CA GLY A 46 -6.33 -1.18 7.74
C GLY A 46 -6.10 -0.71 9.18
N SER A 47 -4.96 -1.07 9.80
CA SER A 47 -4.66 -0.73 11.19
C SER A 47 -4.09 0.69 11.34
N LEU A 48 -3.55 1.24 10.26
CA LEU A 48 -2.96 2.57 10.22
C LEU A 48 -3.93 3.56 9.56
N ALA A 49 -3.86 4.82 10.00
CA ALA A 49 -4.48 5.93 9.30
C ALA A 49 -3.43 6.64 8.43
N LEU A 50 -3.82 7.06 7.23
CA LEU A 50 -3.01 7.94 6.39
C LEU A 50 -2.87 9.32 7.00
N LYS A 51 -3.97 9.85 7.53
CA LYS A 51 -3.99 11.21 8.07
C LYS A 51 -3.02 11.33 9.25
N ASP A 52 -2.24 12.40 9.24
CA ASP A 52 -1.22 12.70 10.26
C ASP A 52 -0.05 11.68 10.30
N PHE A 53 0.06 10.79 9.30
CA PHE A 53 1.22 9.92 9.15
C PHE A 53 2.47 10.75 8.86
N VAL A 54 3.52 10.53 9.65
CA VAL A 54 4.83 11.19 9.47
C VAL A 54 5.93 10.14 9.50
N LYS A 55 6.80 10.17 8.50
CA LYS A 55 7.96 9.28 8.45
C LYS A 55 9.11 9.91 7.67
N GLU A 56 10.32 9.57 8.09
CA GLU A 56 11.53 9.93 7.37
C GLU A 56 12.00 8.77 6.50
N VAL A 57 12.41 9.08 5.28
CA VAL A 57 12.92 8.10 4.30
C VAL A 57 14.14 8.66 3.57
N GLU A 58 14.95 7.79 2.97
CA GLU A 58 16.10 8.18 2.17
C GLU A 58 15.88 7.82 0.69
N VAL A 59 15.57 8.83 -0.13
CA VAL A 59 15.40 8.70 -1.58
C VAL A 59 16.62 9.31 -2.26
N ASP A 60 17.22 8.59 -3.19
CA ASP A 60 18.40 9.05 -3.96
C ASP A 60 19.55 9.62 -3.09
N GLY A 61 19.77 9.01 -1.91
CA GLY A 61 20.83 9.43 -0.96
C GLY A 61 20.50 10.70 -0.17
N ARG A 62 19.25 11.19 -0.22
CA ARG A 62 18.78 12.33 0.56
C ARG A 62 17.63 11.95 1.48
N ARG A 63 17.67 12.47 2.70
CA ARG A 63 16.62 12.29 3.70
C ARG A 63 15.47 13.24 3.44
N HIS A 64 14.26 12.70 3.39
CA HIS A 64 13.01 13.45 3.26
C HIS A 64 12.09 13.15 4.44
N VAL A 65 11.47 14.19 4.99
CA VAL A 65 10.37 14.03 5.95
C VAL A 65 9.07 14.11 5.18
N VAL A 66 8.32 13.00 5.19
CA VAL A 66 7.00 12.90 4.58
C VAL A 66 5.96 13.14 5.65
N LYS A 67 5.01 14.06 5.40
CA LYS A 67 3.80 14.25 6.20
C LYS A 67 2.58 14.06 5.33
N VAL A 68 1.79 13.03 5.59
CA VAL A 68 0.55 12.78 4.83
C VAL A 68 -0.57 13.63 5.41
N ILE A 69 -1.25 14.35 4.52
CA ILE A 69 -2.35 15.26 4.84
C ILE A 69 -3.68 14.54 4.63
N ASP A 70 -3.79 13.81 3.52
CA ASP A 70 -5.02 13.14 3.10
C ASP A 70 -4.70 12.05 2.07
N GLY A 71 -5.63 11.14 1.84
CA GLY A 71 -5.54 10.19 0.75
C GLY A 71 -6.73 9.26 0.64
N GLY A 72 -6.81 8.57 -0.48
CA GLY A 72 -7.90 7.66 -0.78
C GLY A 72 -7.65 6.85 -2.04
N ALA A 73 -8.47 5.84 -2.23
CA ALA A 73 -8.42 4.95 -3.38
C ALA A 73 -9.81 4.86 -4.02
N ILE A 74 -9.85 4.92 -5.36
CA ILE A 74 -11.07 4.79 -6.15
C ILE A 74 -10.82 3.85 -7.33
N GLU A 75 -11.82 3.08 -7.68
CA GLU A 75 -11.84 2.30 -8.91
C GLU A 75 -12.31 3.22 -10.05
N GLU A 76 -11.63 3.19 -11.19
CA GLU A 76 -11.97 3.96 -12.40
C GLU A 76 -12.03 2.97 -13.58
N GLU A 77 -13.09 3.04 -14.40
CA GLU A 77 -13.18 2.28 -15.65
C GLU A 77 -12.52 3.08 -16.79
N GLN A 78 -11.57 2.45 -17.48
CA GLN A 78 -10.91 3.04 -18.65
C GLN A 78 -10.67 1.97 -19.72
N ASP A 79 -11.13 2.22 -20.96
CA ASP A 79 -10.92 1.32 -22.10
C ASP A 79 -11.29 -0.15 -21.80
N ASP A 80 -12.47 -0.34 -21.19
CA ASP A 80 -13.01 -1.64 -20.73
C ASP A 80 -12.15 -2.34 -19.65
N LYS A 81 -11.31 -1.59 -18.93
CA LYS A 81 -10.49 -2.09 -17.83
C LYS A 81 -10.85 -1.40 -16.52
N THR A 82 -11.04 -2.18 -15.47
CA THR A 82 -11.12 -1.67 -14.11
C THR A 82 -9.72 -1.34 -13.61
N LEU A 83 -9.45 -0.06 -13.37
CA LEU A 83 -8.19 0.44 -12.81
C LEU A 83 -8.42 0.89 -11.36
N LEU A 84 -7.36 0.85 -10.56
CA LEU A 84 -7.37 1.37 -9.21
C LEU A 84 -6.51 2.62 -9.14
N ARG A 85 -7.10 3.75 -8.79
CA ARG A 85 -6.39 5.00 -8.62
C ARG A 85 -6.24 5.35 -7.14
N ILE A 86 -5.00 5.37 -6.67
CA ILE A 86 -4.63 5.80 -5.33
C ILE A 86 -4.14 7.24 -5.40
N ARG A 87 -4.68 8.12 -4.55
CA ARG A 87 -4.24 9.51 -4.41
C ARG A 87 -3.80 9.77 -2.98
N ILE A 88 -2.60 10.30 -2.80
CA ILE A 88 -2.03 10.67 -1.51
C ILE A 88 -1.61 12.13 -1.59
N THR A 89 -2.17 12.96 -0.73
CA THR A 89 -1.70 14.34 -0.54
C THR A 89 -0.69 14.35 0.60
N ALA A 90 0.55 14.74 0.30
CA ALA A 90 1.60 14.82 1.29
C ALA A 90 2.41 16.12 1.15
N GLU A 91 3.03 16.53 2.25
CA GLU A 91 4.13 17.50 2.26
C GLU A 91 5.45 16.73 2.30
N VAL A 92 6.36 17.07 1.39
CA VAL A 92 7.74 16.57 1.36
C VAL A 92 8.67 17.78 1.28
N ASP A 93 9.53 17.94 2.27
CA ASP A 93 10.44 19.09 2.42
C ASP A 93 9.76 20.47 2.30
N GLY A 94 8.56 20.59 2.87
CA GLY A 94 7.77 21.82 2.82
C GLY A 94 7.03 22.05 1.50
N ILE A 95 7.10 21.12 0.54
CA ILE A 95 6.37 21.17 -0.72
C ILE A 95 5.16 20.23 -0.65
N ARG A 96 3.96 20.80 -0.68
CA ARG A 96 2.71 20.03 -0.75
C ARG A 96 2.48 19.51 -2.17
N ARG A 97 2.20 18.21 -2.29
CA ARG A 97 1.92 17.54 -3.56
C ARG A 97 0.87 16.43 -3.40
N GLU A 98 -0.07 16.38 -4.34
CA GLU A 98 -0.89 15.20 -4.58
C GLU A 98 -0.13 14.21 -5.48
N CYS A 99 0.10 13.02 -4.95
CA CYS A 99 0.70 11.88 -5.61
C CYS A 99 -0.41 10.93 -6.05
N ALA A 100 -0.65 10.81 -7.35
CA ALA A 100 -1.64 9.90 -7.90
C ALA A 100 -0.93 8.75 -8.63
N ILE A 101 -1.27 7.51 -8.28
CA ILE A 101 -0.79 6.29 -8.94
C ILE A 101 -2.01 5.54 -9.45
N THR A 102 -1.97 5.12 -10.72
CA THR A 102 -3.03 4.31 -11.31
C THR A 102 -2.52 2.89 -11.54
N PHE A 103 -3.11 1.94 -10.84
CA PHE A 103 -2.85 0.51 -10.93
C PHE A 103 -3.78 -0.15 -11.94
N GLY A 104 -3.22 -1.10 -12.67
CA GLY A 104 -3.89 -1.95 -13.63
C GLY A 104 -3.29 -3.35 -13.59
N LYS A 105 -3.90 -4.24 -14.37
CA LYS A 105 -3.36 -5.56 -14.64
C LYS A 105 -2.81 -5.63 -16.06
N TYR A 106 -1.62 -6.21 -16.22
CA TYR A 106 -0.88 -6.21 -17.48
C TYR A 106 -0.23 -7.55 -17.80
N GLY A 107 -0.15 -7.85 -19.10
CA GLY A 107 0.46 -9.08 -19.61
C GLY A 107 -0.41 -10.33 -19.41
N ASP A 108 0.09 -11.46 -19.89
CA ASP A 108 -0.62 -12.74 -19.82
C ASP A 108 -0.73 -13.27 -18.38
N ASP A 109 0.19 -12.86 -17.50
CA ASP A 109 0.22 -13.23 -16.08
C ASP A 109 -0.64 -12.32 -15.18
N ASN A 110 -1.42 -11.40 -15.76
CA ASN A 110 -2.29 -10.47 -15.03
C ASN A 110 -1.50 -9.68 -13.94
N GLU A 111 -0.29 -9.23 -14.27
CA GLU A 111 0.62 -8.63 -13.29
C GLU A 111 0.10 -7.27 -12.83
N THR A 112 0.09 -7.06 -11.51
CA THR A 112 -0.34 -5.79 -10.91
C THR A 112 0.77 -4.74 -11.00
N ARG A 113 0.53 -3.70 -11.80
CA ARG A 113 1.47 -2.57 -11.96
C ARG A 113 0.74 -1.24 -11.86
N GLY A 114 1.37 -0.28 -11.21
CA GLY A 114 0.89 1.08 -11.03
C GLY A 114 1.85 2.09 -11.63
N PHE A 115 1.30 3.09 -12.32
CA PHE A 115 2.10 4.09 -13.01
C PHE A 115 1.75 5.50 -12.56
N ALA A 116 2.78 6.34 -12.47
CA ALA A 116 2.70 7.77 -12.29
C ALA A 116 3.78 8.47 -13.12
N TYR A 117 3.60 9.77 -13.36
CA TYR A 117 4.55 10.58 -14.14
C TYR A 117 4.93 11.85 -13.40
N ALA A 118 6.22 12.18 -13.44
CA ALA A 118 6.74 13.40 -12.87
C ALA A 118 6.29 14.64 -13.66
N ARG A 119 5.92 15.70 -12.95
CA ARG A 119 5.43 16.95 -13.55
C ARG A 119 6.59 17.84 -14.00
N ALA A 120 6.43 18.41 -15.18
CA ALA A 120 7.45 19.29 -15.78
C ALA A 120 7.52 20.65 -15.08
N ASP A 121 6.38 21.14 -14.60
CA ASP A 121 6.15 22.43 -13.98
C ASP A 121 6.33 22.40 -12.45
N ALA A 122 6.68 21.25 -11.88
CA ALA A 122 6.98 21.14 -10.47
C ALA A 122 8.27 21.90 -10.10
N PRO A 123 8.39 22.41 -8.86
CA PRO A 123 9.61 23.06 -8.39
C PRO A 123 10.85 22.15 -8.54
N GLY A 124 11.89 22.63 -9.22
CA GLY A 124 13.09 21.83 -9.53
C GLY A 124 12.95 20.88 -10.73
N GLY A 125 11.82 20.93 -11.44
CA GLY A 125 11.57 20.14 -12.65
C GLY A 125 11.23 18.66 -12.38
N ARG A 126 11.26 17.85 -13.44
CA ARG A 126 10.80 16.45 -13.40
C ARG A 126 11.59 15.57 -12.44
N GLU A 127 12.92 15.70 -12.40
CA GLU A 127 13.78 14.87 -11.53
C GLU A 127 13.44 15.08 -10.05
N ALA A 128 13.39 16.35 -9.63
CA ALA A 128 13.00 16.70 -8.26
C ALA A 128 11.56 16.28 -7.94
N ASP A 129 10.65 16.32 -8.91
CA ASP A 129 9.28 15.82 -8.71
C ASP A 129 9.23 14.31 -8.56
N ALA A 130 10.04 13.55 -9.30
CA ALA A 130 10.13 12.10 -9.20
C ALA A 130 10.71 11.66 -7.84
N GLU A 131 11.77 12.33 -7.37
CA GLU A 131 12.36 12.13 -6.04
C GLU A 131 11.30 12.40 -4.95
N ARG A 132 10.64 13.57 -4.99
CA ARG A 132 9.60 13.95 -4.04
C ARG A 132 8.37 13.03 -4.08
N PHE A 133 8.01 12.51 -5.25
CA PHE A 133 6.90 11.55 -5.39
C PHE A 133 7.28 10.16 -4.83
N SER A 134 8.53 9.75 -4.99
CA SER A 134 9.00 8.46 -4.49
C SER A 134 9.02 8.39 -2.96
N ALA A 135 9.27 9.52 -2.29
CA ALA A 135 9.31 9.60 -0.83
C ALA A 135 8.02 9.11 -0.12
N PRO A 136 6.80 9.60 -0.43
CA PRO A 136 5.57 9.09 0.18
C PRO A 136 5.29 7.63 -0.17
N VAL A 137 5.68 7.16 -1.37
CA VAL A 137 5.55 5.75 -1.74
C VAL A 137 6.42 4.88 -0.82
N GLU A 138 7.70 5.22 -0.69
CA GLU A 138 8.62 4.48 0.18
C GLU A 138 8.21 4.59 1.65
N ALA A 139 7.77 5.76 2.10
CA ALA A 139 7.36 5.96 3.49
C ALA A 139 6.17 5.06 3.86
N LEU A 140 5.17 5.00 3.00
CA LEU A 140 3.94 4.23 3.25
C LEU A 140 4.11 2.73 2.99
N THR A 141 5.00 2.33 2.10
CA THR A 141 5.11 0.92 1.67
C THR A 141 6.38 0.21 2.12
N ASP A 142 7.37 0.94 2.65
CA ASP A 142 8.73 0.45 2.90
C ASP A 142 9.46 -0.02 1.62
N LYS A 143 8.93 0.32 0.44
CA LYS A 143 9.43 -0.11 -0.86
C LYS A 143 9.68 1.09 -1.77
N LYS A 144 10.86 1.12 -2.38
CA LYS A 144 11.23 2.15 -3.36
C LYS A 144 10.55 1.85 -4.70
N PRO A 145 9.81 2.81 -5.29
CA PRO A 145 9.30 2.65 -6.62
C PRO A 145 10.43 2.66 -7.65
N ARG A 146 10.19 2.06 -8.81
CA ARG A 146 11.14 2.10 -9.92
C ARG A 146 10.95 3.40 -10.69
N VAL A 147 12.05 4.09 -10.99
CA VAL A 147 12.02 5.38 -11.70
C VAL A 147 12.73 5.24 -13.04
N TYR A 148 12.03 5.54 -14.13
CA TYR A 148 12.51 5.39 -15.50
C TYR A 148 12.49 6.73 -16.24
N ARG A 149 13.64 7.16 -16.75
CA ARG A 149 13.72 8.26 -17.70
C ARG A 149 13.44 7.75 -19.11
N MET A 150 12.37 8.26 -19.70
CA MET A 150 11.95 7.90 -21.06
C MET A 150 12.63 8.75 -22.13
N LYS A 151 12.66 8.24 -23.37
CA LYS A 151 13.26 8.93 -24.53
C LYS A 151 12.63 10.29 -24.84
N ASN A 152 11.36 10.48 -24.52
CA ASN A 152 10.63 11.74 -24.71
C ASN A 152 10.84 12.75 -23.57
N GLY A 153 11.76 12.47 -22.63
CA GLY A 153 12.04 13.33 -21.48
C GLY A 153 11.04 13.23 -20.33
N ASN A 154 10.01 12.37 -20.45
CA ASN A 154 9.15 12.06 -19.30
C ASN A 154 9.89 11.15 -18.32
N ILE A 155 9.53 11.26 -17.05
CA ILE A 155 9.99 10.36 -15.99
C ILE A 155 8.77 9.59 -15.50
N MET A 156 8.81 8.27 -15.64
CA MET A 156 7.78 7.37 -15.18
C MET A 156 8.20 6.74 -13.86
N ILE A 157 7.25 6.64 -12.95
CA ILE A 157 7.37 6.00 -11.64
C ILE A 157 6.48 4.77 -11.70
N GLU A 158 7.06 3.60 -11.48
CA GLU A 158 6.38 2.31 -11.52
C GLU A 158 6.35 1.67 -10.12
N CYS A 159 5.16 1.25 -9.71
CA CYS A 159 4.89 0.54 -8.47
C CYS A 159 4.36 -0.87 -8.80
N GLY A 160 4.91 -1.90 -8.17
CA GLY A 160 4.41 -3.28 -8.28
C GLY A 160 3.41 -3.67 -7.19
N SER A 161 3.03 -4.94 -7.19
CA SER A 161 2.17 -5.57 -6.16
C SER A 161 2.68 -5.36 -4.72
N GLU A 162 4.01 -5.36 -4.49
CA GLU A 162 4.59 -5.12 -3.16
C GLU A 162 4.25 -3.72 -2.59
N HIS A 163 4.07 -2.73 -3.45
CA HIS A 163 3.67 -1.38 -3.02
C HIS A 163 2.20 -1.37 -2.65
N LEU A 164 1.37 -2.07 -3.43
CA LEU A 164 -0.06 -2.22 -3.18
C LEU A 164 -0.31 -2.96 -1.85
N GLU A 165 0.50 -3.98 -1.53
CA GLU A 165 0.50 -4.63 -0.21
C GLU A 165 0.82 -3.65 0.92
N GLY A 166 1.86 -2.83 0.74
CA GLY A 166 2.21 -1.79 1.70
C GLY A 166 1.08 -0.78 1.93
N PHE A 167 0.36 -0.39 0.87
CA PHE A 167 -0.78 0.52 0.94
C PHE A 167 -2.01 -0.08 1.65
N LYS A 168 -2.22 -1.41 1.59
CA LYS A 168 -3.33 -2.08 2.31
C LYS A 168 -3.27 -1.96 3.83
N ARG A 169 -2.12 -1.57 4.39
CA ARG A 169 -1.99 -1.29 5.83
C ARG A 169 -2.80 -0.07 6.29
N PHE A 170 -3.20 0.80 5.36
CA PHE A 170 -3.92 2.03 5.67
C PHE A 170 -5.42 1.89 5.43
N ALA A 171 -6.23 2.24 6.43
CA ALA A 171 -7.68 2.06 6.43
C ALA A 171 -8.35 2.77 5.25
N GLU A 172 -7.88 3.96 4.90
CA GLU A 172 -8.45 4.79 3.83
C GLU A 172 -8.24 4.19 2.42
N LEU A 173 -7.35 3.19 2.29
CA LEU A 173 -7.01 2.54 1.03
C LEU A 173 -7.43 1.07 0.99
N ALA A 174 -7.41 0.39 2.14
CA ALA A 174 -7.48 -1.06 2.25
C ALA A 174 -8.70 -1.66 1.53
N ASP A 175 -9.89 -1.13 1.78
CA ASP A 175 -11.15 -1.68 1.25
C ASP A 175 -11.22 -1.57 -0.28
N ALA A 176 -10.86 -0.41 -0.83
CA ALA A 176 -10.87 -0.19 -2.28
C ALA A 176 -9.80 -1.01 -3.00
N ILE A 177 -8.63 -1.19 -2.37
CA ILE A 177 -7.59 -2.08 -2.90
C ILE A 177 -8.10 -3.54 -2.92
N GLU A 178 -8.77 -3.98 -1.87
CA GLU A 178 -9.28 -5.35 -1.72
C GLU A 178 -10.29 -5.69 -2.82
N ARG A 179 -11.34 -4.87 -2.93
CA ARG A 179 -12.37 -5.06 -3.94
C ARG A 179 -11.79 -5.10 -5.34
N TRP A 180 -10.91 -4.15 -5.66
CA TRP A 180 -10.27 -4.11 -6.96
C TRP A 180 -9.45 -5.38 -7.26
N LEU A 181 -8.74 -5.92 -6.27
CA LEU A 181 -7.99 -7.17 -6.43
C LEU A 181 -8.91 -8.38 -6.64
N GLU A 182 -10.08 -8.42 -5.98
CA GLU A 182 -11.08 -9.48 -6.15
C GLU A 182 -11.75 -9.43 -7.52
N GLU A 183 -12.07 -8.23 -8.02
CA GLU A 183 -12.73 -8.03 -9.30
C GLU A 183 -11.82 -8.25 -10.51
N THR A 184 -10.52 -8.00 -10.33
CA THR A 184 -9.51 -8.08 -11.40
C THR A 184 -8.56 -9.27 -11.26
N GLY A 185 -8.82 -10.15 -10.28
CA GLY A 185 -8.03 -11.34 -9.94
C GLY A 185 -8.08 -12.45 -10.98
#